data_AF-A0A349BBZ0-F1
#
_entry.id   AF-A0A349BBZ0-F1
#
_cell.length_a   1.000
_cell.length_b   1.000
_cell.length_c   1.000
_cell.angle_alpha   90.00
_cell.angle_beta   90.00
_cell.angle_gamma   90.00
#
_symmetry.space_group_name_H-M   'P 1'
#
loop_
_entity.id
_entity.type
_entity.pdbx_description
1 polymer ?
#
loop_
_entity_poly.entity_id
_entity_poly.type
_entity_poly.pdbx_seq_one_letter_code
_entity_poly.pdbx_strand_id
1 'polypeptide(L)'
;MVATAATADAERLVNDLQALLGADAVEHFPAWETLPFERVSPAIETMGRRLKTLHRLGAGRDDPAQLPDVVVTSVRALIQRLAPGVENIEPVCITK
;
A
#
# COMPACT_ATOMS: atom_id res chain seq x y z
N MET A 1 -3.55 -6.04 -9.61
CA MET A 1 -3.00 -6.36 -8.27
C MET A 1 -2.37 -7.74 -8.31
N VAL A 2 -1.22 -7.92 -7.68
CA VAL A 2 -0.52 -9.21 -7.53
C VAL A 2 -0.37 -9.52 -6.04
N ALA A 3 -0.77 -10.72 -5.62
CA ALA A 3 -0.64 -11.18 -4.24
C ALA A 3 0.41 -12.31 -4.17
N THR A 4 1.31 -12.22 -3.18
CA THR A 4 2.38 -13.19 -2.93
C THR A 4 2.17 -13.89 -1.58
N ALA A 5 2.83 -15.04 -1.38
CA ALA A 5 2.66 -15.83 -0.16
C ALA A 5 3.23 -15.10 1.08
N ALA A 6 4.48 -14.64 1.01
CA ALA A 6 5.17 -13.96 2.12
C ALA A 6 5.46 -12.48 1.81
N THR A 7 5.66 -11.68 2.87
CA THR A 7 6.06 -10.26 2.73
C THR A 7 7.39 -10.11 1.98
N ALA A 8 8.36 -10.99 2.21
CA ALA A 8 9.64 -10.95 1.52
C ALA A 8 9.51 -11.19 0.01
N ASP A 9 8.54 -12.01 -0.43
CA ASP A 9 8.26 -12.24 -1.84
C ASP A 9 7.66 -11.00 -2.49
N ALA A 10 6.74 -10.33 -1.79
CA ALA A 10 6.17 -9.04 -2.23
C ALA A 10 7.27 -7.99 -2.40
N GLU A 11 8.16 -7.84 -1.42
CA GLU A 11 9.24 -6.86 -1.47
C GLU A 11 10.21 -7.11 -2.63
N ARG A 12 10.58 -8.38 -2.88
CA ARG A 12 11.40 -8.72 -4.05
C ARG A 12 10.69 -8.39 -5.36
N LEU A 13 9.42 -8.77 -5.49
CA LEU A 13 8.63 -8.50 -6.69
C LEU A 13 8.44 -6.99 -6.94
N VAL A 14 8.28 -6.19 -5.89
CA VAL A 14 8.22 -4.72 -6.02
C VAL A 14 9.51 -4.19 -6.62
N ASN A 15 10.67 -4.59 -6.08
CA ASN A 15 11.96 -4.15 -6.60
C ASN A 15 12.14 -4.53 -8.07
N ASP A 16 11.81 -5.78 -8.43
CA ASP A 16 11.93 -6.27 -9.80
C ASP A 16 11.01 -5.50 -10.76
N LEU A 17 9.76 -5.26 -10.37
CA LEU A 17 8.79 -4.53 -11.21
C LEU A 17 9.13 -3.03 -11.32
N GLN A 18 9.60 -2.40 -10.25
CA GLN A 18 10.01 -0.99 -10.29
C GLN A 18 11.22 -0.78 -11.21
N ALA A 19 12.15 -1.74 -11.27
CA ALA A 19 13.26 -1.70 -12.21
C ALA A 19 12.80 -1.77 -13.68
N LEU A 20 11.67 -2.41 -13.95
CA LEU A 20 11.14 -2.61 -15.30
C LEU A 20 10.14 -1.52 -15.74
N LEU A 21 9.29 -1.07 -14.82
CA LEU A 21 8.15 -0.19 -15.10
C LEU A 21 8.37 1.26 -14.60
N GLY A 22 9.38 1.47 -13.76
CA GLY A 22 9.59 2.72 -13.05
C GLY A 22 8.97 2.71 -11.65
N ALA A 23 9.53 3.54 -10.76
CA ALA A 23 9.17 3.57 -9.34
C ALA A 23 7.70 3.96 -9.09
N ASP A 24 7.16 4.90 -9.88
CA ASP A 24 5.81 5.44 -9.68
C ASP A 24 4.69 4.54 -10.21
N ALA A 25 5.03 3.57 -11.08
CA ALA A 25 4.10 2.61 -11.66
C ALA A 25 3.72 1.48 -10.69
N VAL A 26 4.52 1.24 -9.65
CA VAL A 26 4.36 0.09 -8.75
C VAL A 26 4.18 0.57 -7.32
N GLU A 27 3.05 0.22 -6.70
CA GLU A 27 2.79 0.46 -5.28
C GLU A 27 2.90 -0.83 -4.48
N HIS A 28 3.58 -0.76 -3.33
CA HIS A 28 3.64 -1.84 -2.35
C HIS A 28 2.59 -1.61 -1.26
N PHE A 29 1.70 -2.57 -1.06
CA PHE A 29 0.74 -2.60 0.04
C PHE A 29 1.20 -3.57 1.15
N PRO A 30 1.98 -3.09 2.14
CA PRO A 30 2.63 -3.93 3.15
C PRO A 30 1.65 -4.42 4.22
N ALA A 31 1.96 -5.56 4.85
CA ALA A 31 1.26 -6.02 6.05
C ALA A 31 1.68 -5.18 7.26
N TRP A 32 0.81 -5.05 8.26
CA TRP A 32 1.26 -4.59 9.58
C TRP A 32 2.30 -5.55 10.16
N GLU A 33 3.36 -4.99 10.77
CA GLU A 33 4.41 -5.74 11.46
C GLU A 33 3.88 -6.39 12.75
N THR A 34 2.86 -5.79 13.34
CA THR A 34 2.22 -6.26 14.58
C THR A 34 1.38 -7.51 14.35
N LEU A 35 1.24 -8.30 15.40
CA LEU A 35 0.39 -9.49 15.42
C LEU A 35 -1.08 -9.12 15.64
N PRO A 36 -2.02 -9.99 15.22
CA PRO A 36 -3.42 -9.84 15.59
C PRO A 36 -3.57 -9.69 17.12
N PHE A 37 -4.31 -8.68 17.55
CA PHE A 37 -4.58 -8.34 18.96
C PHE A 37 -3.37 -7.84 19.78
N GLU A 38 -2.23 -7.58 19.15
CA GLU A 38 -1.11 -6.93 19.81
C GLU A 38 -1.45 -5.47 20.16
N ARG A 39 -1.17 -5.06 21.41
CA ARG A 39 -1.47 -3.69 21.90
C ARG A 39 -0.35 -2.70 21.57
N VAL A 40 0.09 -2.71 20.32
CA VAL A 40 1.10 -1.82 19.77
C VAL A 40 0.62 -1.35 18.41
N SER A 41 0.76 -0.06 18.13
CA SER A 41 0.46 0.48 16.81
C SER A 41 1.51 -0.01 15.80
N PRO A 42 1.12 -0.31 14.54
CA PRO A 42 2.09 -0.59 13.48
C PRO A 42 3.06 0.57 13.28
N ALA A 43 4.16 0.32 12.56
CA ALA A 43 5.12 1.38 12.27
C ALA A 43 4.46 2.51 11.45
N ILE A 44 4.81 3.77 11.76
CA ILE A 44 4.28 4.96 11.06
C ILE A 44 4.53 4.86 9.55
N GLU A 45 5.72 4.40 9.15
CA GLU A 45 6.08 4.20 7.75
C GLU A 45 5.16 3.21 7.04
N THR A 46 4.84 2.09 7.69
CA THR A 46 3.93 1.07 7.15
C THR A 46 2.49 1.57 7.07
N MET A 47 2.02 2.29 8.09
CA MET A 47 0.72 2.97 8.02
C MET A 47 0.68 3.99 6.87
N GLY A 48 1.72 4.81 6.71
CA GLY A 48 1.84 5.80 5.65
C GLY A 48 1.83 5.19 4.25
N ARG A 49 2.60 4.12 4.01
CA ARG A 49 2.59 3.39 2.73
C ARG A 49 1.22 2.82 2.36
N ARG A 50 0.53 2.24 3.35
CA ARG A 50 -0.84 1.72 3.14
C ARG A 50 -1.81 2.85 2.79
N LEU A 51 -1.75 3.96 3.52
CA LEU A 51 -2.60 5.14 3.24
C LEU A 51 -2.30 5.74 1.87
N LYS A 52 -1.02 5.87 1.49
CA LYS A 52 -0.62 6.34 0.13
C LYS A 52 -1.23 5.46 -0.96
N THR A 53 -1.14 4.13 -0.83
CA THR A 53 -1.72 3.19 -1.80
C THR A 53 -3.23 3.36 -1.90
N LEU A 54 -3.93 3.42 -0.76
CA LEU A 54 -5.39 3.59 -0.72
C LEU A 54 -5.82 4.92 -1.33
N HIS A 55 -5.11 6.01 -1.02
CA HIS A 55 -5.36 7.33 -1.59
C HIS A 55 -5.20 7.31 -3.12
N ARG A 56 -4.11 6.75 -3.67
CA ARG A 56 -3.93 6.63 -5.13
C ARG A 56 -5.02 5.79 -5.79
N LEU A 57 -5.44 4.69 -5.15
CA LEU A 57 -6.54 3.86 -5.66
C LEU A 57 -7.89 4.60 -5.60
N GLY A 58 -8.09 5.45 -4.60
CA GLY A 58 -9.26 6.32 -4.47
C GLY A 58 -9.28 7.39 -5.56
N ALA A 59 -8.22 8.19 -5.66
CA ALA A 59 -8.06 9.25 -6.66
C ALA A 59 -8.15 8.71 -8.10
N GLY A 60 -7.67 7.49 -8.32
CA GLY A 60 -7.78 6.77 -9.57
C GLY A 60 -9.21 6.50 -10.06
N ARG A 61 -10.22 6.61 -9.19
CA ARG A 61 -11.64 6.52 -9.57
C ARG A 61 -12.10 7.75 -10.34
N ASP A 62 -11.54 8.91 -10.01
CA ASP A 62 -11.87 10.19 -10.64
C ASP A 62 -10.92 10.48 -11.81
N ASP A 63 -9.65 10.13 -11.67
CA ASP A 63 -8.62 10.30 -12.71
C ASP A 63 -7.78 9.01 -12.87
N PRO A 64 -8.08 8.18 -13.89
CA PRO A 64 -7.35 6.93 -14.14
C PRO A 64 -5.84 7.10 -14.33
N ALA A 65 -5.34 8.29 -14.69
CA ALA A 65 -3.91 8.53 -14.83
C ALA A 65 -3.15 8.51 -13.49
N GLN A 66 -3.86 8.59 -12.36
CA GLN A 66 -3.28 8.54 -11.01
C GLN A 66 -3.15 7.12 -10.46
N LEU A 67 -3.80 6.14 -11.11
CA LEU A 67 -3.72 4.74 -10.72
C LEU A 67 -2.28 4.22 -10.86
N PRO A 68 -1.80 3.41 -9.91
CA PRO A 68 -0.61 2.61 -10.15
C PRO A 68 -0.93 1.50 -11.16
N ASP A 69 0.01 1.17 -12.03
CA ASP A 69 -0.11 0.06 -12.97
C ASP A 69 -0.20 -1.28 -12.23
N VAL A 70 0.60 -1.42 -11.16
CA VAL A 70 0.63 -2.64 -10.35
C VAL A 70 0.64 -2.31 -8.86
N VAL A 71 -0.30 -2.91 -8.12
CA VAL A 71 -0.22 -3.02 -6.66
C VAL A 71 0.27 -4.41 -6.30
N VAL A 72 1.36 -4.49 -5.54
CA VAL A 72 1.92 -5.74 -5.01
C VAL A 72 1.62 -5.84 -3.53
N THR A 73 1.22 -7.02 -3.07
CA THR A 73 0.90 -7.27 -1.67
C THR A 73 1.23 -8.71 -1.25
N SER A 74 1.27 -8.97 0.06
CA SER A 74 1.32 -10.34 0.60
C SER A 74 -0.08 -10.81 1.01
N VAL A 75 -0.31 -12.12 1.09
CA VAL A 75 -1.59 -12.67 1.57
C VAL A 75 -1.93 -12.13 2.97
N ARG A 76 -0.93 -11.98 3.85
CA ARG A 76 -1.13 -11.39 5.19
C ARG A 76 -1.67 -9.96 5.11
N ALA A 77 -1.11 -9.13 4.23
CA ALA A 77 -1.54 -7.74 4.06
C ALA A 77 -2.94 -7.64 3.45
N LEU A 78 -3.24 -8.52 2.49
CA LEU A 78 -4.49 -8.54 1.74
C LEU A 78 -5.71 -8.88 2.61
N ILE A 79 -5.55 -9.82 3.55
CA ILE A 79 -6.66 -10.25 4.42
C ILE A 79 -6.91 -9.32 5.61
N GLN A 80 -6.01 -8.37 5.87
CA GLN A 80 -6.16 -7.40 6.95
C GLN A 80 -7.31 -6.45 6.65
N ARG A 81 -8.40 -6.58 7.43
CA ARG A 81 -9.57 -5.71 7.32
C ARG A 81 -9.20 -4.26 7.64
N LEU A 82 -9.73 -3.36 6.84
CA LEU A 82 -9.60 -1.92 7.04
C LEU A 82 -10.88 -1.36 7.67
N ALA A 83 -10.74 -0.25 8.38
CA ALA A 83 -11.89 0.49 8.86
C ALA A 83 -12.67 1.09 7.67
N PRO A 84 -14.01 1.19 7.74
CA PRO A 84 -14.80 1.85 6.72
C PRO A 84 -14.34 3.29 6.50
N GLY A 85 -14.27 3.74 5.24
CA GLY A 85 -13.95 5.12 4.89
C GLY A 85 -12.46 5.47 4.99
N VAL A 86 -11.58 4.50 5.21
CA VAL A 86 -10.11 4.71 5.19
C VAL A 86 -9.61 5.25 3.84
N GLU A 87 -10.36 4.98 2.77
CA GLU A 87 -10.10 5.45 1.42
C GLU A 87 -10.38 6.95 1.22
N ASN A 88 -11.13 7.58 2.15
CA ASN A 88 -11.50 8.99 2.08
C ASN A 88 -10.55 9.90 2.89
N ILE A 89 -9.40 9.37 3.31
CA ILE A 89 -8.42 10.14 4.07
C ILE A 89 -7.59 10.99 3.11
N GLU A 90 -7.72 12.31 3.25
CA GLU A 90 -6.94 13.26 2.46
C GLU A 90 -5.50 13.42 3.00
N PRO A 91 -4.49 13.54 2.11
CA PRO A 91 -3.11 13.79 2.52
C PRO A 91 -2.95 15.12 3.26
N VAL A 92 -2.09 15.12 4.28
CA VAL A 92 -1.72 16.36 4.98
C VAL A 92 -0.66 17.10 4.17
N CYS A 93 -1.02 18.24 3.59
CA CYS A 93 -0.10 19.13 2.89
C CYS A 93 0.62 20.05 3.87
N ILE A 94 1.94 19.87 4.05
CA ILE A 94 2.76 20.74 4.88
C ILE A 94 3.35 21.85 4.00
N THR A 95 2.87 23.08 4.18
CA THR A 95 3.47 24.28 3.57
C THR A 95 4.58 24.81 4.46
N LYS A 96 5.72 25.17 3.85
CA LYS A 96 6.88 25.75 4.54
C LYS A 96 6.64 27.21 4.90
#